data_AF-A0A5A9PCE3-F1
#
_entry.id   AF-A0A5A9PCE3-F1
#
_cell.length_a   1.000
_cell.length_b   1.000
_cell.length_c   1.000
_cell.angle_alpha   90.00
_cell.angle_beta   90.00
_cell.angle_gamma   90.00
#
_symmetry.space_group_name_H-M   'P 1'
#
loop_
_entity.id
_entity.type
_entity.pdbx_description
1 polymer ?
#
loop_
_entity_poly.entity_id
_entity_poly.type
_entity_poly.pdbx_seq_one_letter_code
_entity_poly.pdbx_strand_id
1 'polypeptide(L)'
;MLRFVCVSVYQVIVEEERPRRARGGEAEVLRCFPAPVHYHNASSLNSRYYYTAEFPPAAVPSPQPFTVGDNRTYSAYWNAPLLPHKSYSIYYQAVSSANGETKIDCVRVATKAAILVTQLTTPYVRIVPAAGDHQLTGAATHKPNAVEPEKQTDHTVKIAGVIAGVLLFIIIFLGVVLLMKKRRTYQSYTYYL
;
A
#
# COMPACT_ATOMS: atom_id res chain seq x y z
N MET A 1 0.24 -31.26 -20.03
CA MET A 1 -0.24 -30.65 -21.29
C MET A 1 -0.53 -29.19 -20.99
N LEU A 2 0.22 -28.23 -21.55
CA LEU A 2 -0.13 -26.80 -21.46
C LEU A 2 -1.29 -26.52 -22.40
N ARG A 3 -2.37 -25.94 -21.89
CA ARG A 3 -3.50 -25.44 -22.69
C ARG A 3 -3.36 -23.94 -22.85
N PHE A 4 -3.10 -23.49 -24.07
CA PHE A 4 -3.16 -22.08 -24.44
C PHE A 4 -4.58 -21.77 -24.91
N VAL A 5 -5.15 -20.70 -24.37
CA VAL A 5 -6.47 -20.20 -24.74
C VAL A 5 -6.32 -18.74 -25.10
N CYS A 6 -6.89 -18.34 -26.23
CA CYS A 6 -6.86 -16.94 -26.65
C CYS A 6 -7.60 -16.06 -25.63
N VAL A 7 -7.24 -14.78 -25.56
CA VAL A 7 -8.02 -13.82 -24.77
C VAL A 7 -9.38 -13.66 -25.42
N SER A 8 -10.44 -13.80 -24.62
CA SER A 8 -11.82 -13.63 -25.05
C SER A 8 -12.31 -12.21 -24.82
N VAL A 9 -11.78 -11.53 -23.79
CA VAL A 9 -12.18 -10.16 -23.45
C VAL A 9 -11.12 -9.46 -22.61
N TYR A 10 -11.00 -8.14 -22.82
CA TYR A 10 -10.20 -7.23 -22.00
C TYR A 10 -11.12 -6.35 -21.16
N GLN A 11 -10.80 -6.18 -19.89
CA GLN A 11 -11.62 -5.45 -18.94
C GLN A 11 -10.78 -4.44 -18.17
N VAL A 12 -11.37 -3.28 -17.90
CA VAL A 12 -10.77 -2.24 -17.06
C VAL A 12 -11.61 -2.09 -15.81
N ILE A 13 -10.94 -2.13 -14.66
CA ILE A 13 -11.57 -2.12 -13.33
C ILE A 13 -11.00 -0.96 -12.53
N VAL A 14 -11.88 -0.28 -11.81
CA VAL A 14 -11.52 0.75 -10.84
C VAL A 14 -11.87 0.25 -9.46
N GLU A 15 -10.88 0.21 -8.56
CA GLU A 15 -11.06 -0.06 -7.14
C GLU A 15 -10.86 1.23 -6.34
N GLU A 16 -11.84 1.58 -5.51
CA GLU A 16 -11.73 2.66 -4.53
C GLU A 16 -10.89 2.20 -3.35
N GLU A 17 -9.75 2.87 -3.14
CA GLU A 17 -8.85 2.57 -2.03
C GLU A 17 -9.42 3.16 -0.74
N ARG A 18 -9.84 2.30 0.18
CA ARG A 18 -10.25 2.72 1.52
C ARG A 18 -9.00 2.82 2.42
N PRO A 19 -8.93 3.79 3.35
CA PRO A 19 -7.83 3.89 4.31
C PRO A 19 -7.66 2.56 5.04
N ARG A 20 -6.63 1.80 4.66
CA ARG A 20 -6.28 0.57 5.37
C ARG A 20 -5.66 1.04 6.69
N ARG A 21 -6.37 0.81 7.82
CA ARG A 21 -5.71 0.81 9.13
C ARG A 21 -4.53 -0.13 8.99
N ALA A 22 -3.33 0.32 9.35
CA ALA A 22 -2.09 -0.44 9.28
C ALA A 22 -2.17 -1.68 10.19
N ARG A 23 -2.92 -2.70 9.77
CA ARG A 23 -2.75 -4.09 10.20
C ARG A 23 -1.69 -4.65 9.26
N GLY A 24 -0.54 -4.98 9.84
CA GLY A 24 0.66 -5.28 9.09
C GLY A 24 0.52 -6.47 8.14
N GLY A 25 1.36 -6.43 7.10
CA GLY A 25 2.17 -7.59 6.76
C GLY A 25 1.52 -8.73 5.99
N GLU A 26 0.50 -8.49 5.18
CA GLU A 26 0.23 -9.37 4.04
C GLU A 26 0.72 -8.65 2.79
N ALA A 27 1.68 -9.26 2.07
CA ALA A 27 1.97 -8.89 0.69
C ALA A 27 0.63 -8.80 -0.03
N GLU A 28 0.35 -7.66 -0.68
CA GLU A 28 -0.91 -7.46 -1.40
C GLU A 28 -1.01 -8.54 -2.49
N VAL A 29 -1.70 -9.64 -2.17
CA VAL A 29 -1.99 -10.68 -3.16
C VAL A 29 -2.86 -10.00 -4.19
N LEU A 30 -2.31 -9.77 -5.38
CA LEU A 30 -3.03 -9.21 -6.50
C LEU A 30 -4.19 -10.17 -6.82
N ARG A 31 -5.40 -9.83 -6.38
CA ARG A 31 -6.61 -10.61 -6.63
C ARG A 31 -7.27 -10.00 -7.85
N CYS A 32 -7.33 -10.74 -8.95
CA CYS A 32 -8.13 -10.36 -10.11
C CYS A 32 -9.61 -10.32 -9.74
N PHE A 33 -10.43 -9.73 -10.62
CA PHE A 33 -11.83 -9.44 -10.34
C PHE A 33 -12.74 -10.39 -11.13
N PRO A 34 -13.23 -11.49 -10.54
CA PRO A 34 -13.98 -12.51 -11.29
C PRO A 34 -15.46 -12.19 -11.49
N ALA A 35 -16.04 -11.33 -10.65
CA ALA A 35 -17.47 -11.01 -10.70
C ALA A 35 -17.66 -9.60 -11.29
N PRO A 36 -18.49 -9.45 -12.33
CA PRO A 36 -18.78 -8.13 -12.89
C PRO A 36 -19.63 -7.31 -11.91
N VAL A 37 -19.20 -6.07 -11.65
CA VAL A 37 -19.91 -5.12 -10.78
C VAL A 37 -20.09 -3.80 -11.53
N HIS A 38 -21.33 -3.39 -11.76
CA HIS A 38 -21.63 -2.07 -12.32
C HIS A 38 -21.47 -0.98 -11.25
N TYR A 39 -21.05 0.21 -11.67
CA TYR A 39 -20.83 1.36 -10.78
C TYR A 39 -22.01 1.62 -9.82
N HIS A 40 -23.24 1.68 -10.34
CA HIS A 40 -24.46 1.93 -9.56
C HIS A 40 -24.74 0.87 -8.48
N ASN A 41 -24.27 -0.37 -8.69
CA ASN A 41 -24.48 -1.48 -7.77
C ASN A 41 -23.31 -1.65 -6.80
N ALA A 42 -22.20 -0.95 -7.00
CA ALA A 42 -20.99 -1.13 -6.19
C ALA A 42 -21.27 -0.84 -4.71
N SER A 43 -22.01 0.24 -4.41
CA SER A 43 -22.36 0.60 -3.03
C SER A 43 -23.33 -0.39 -2.38
N SER A 44 -24.36 -0.84 -3.10
CA SER A 44 -25.36 -1.79 -2.57
C SER A 44 -24.75 -3.17 -2.31
N LEU A 45 -23.79 -3.58 -3.15
CA LEU A 45 -23.04 -4.83 -2.97
C LEU A 45 -21.86 -4.70 -1.99
N ASN A 46 -21.63 -3.51 -1.41
CA ASN A 46 -20.42 -3.17 -0.62
C ASN A 46 -19.12 -3.58 -1.34
N SER A 47 -19.13 -3.55 -2.67
CA SER A 47 -17.94 -3.77 -3.48
C SER A 47 -17.03 -2.54 -3.40
N ARG A 48 -15.72 -2.78 -3.39
CA ARG A 48 -14.71 -1.73 -3.51
C ARG A 48 -14.34 -1.45 -4.95
N TYR A 49 -14.71 -2.33 -5.86
CA TYR A 49 -14.39 -2.21 -7.27
C TYR A 49 -15.66 -2.20 -8.13
N TYR A 50 -15.53 -1.62 -9.31
CA TYR A 50 -16.51 -1.68 -10.37
C TYR A 50 -15.81 -1.73 -11.72
N TYR A 51 -16.50 -2.33 -12.68
CA TYR A 51 -16.04 -2.42 -14.05
C TYR A 51 -16.38 -1.10 -14.74
N THR A 52 -15.40 -0.54 -15.44
CA THR A 52 -15.56 0.72 -16.16
C THR A 52 -15.67 0.51 -17.67
N ALA A 53 -15.01 -0.53 -18.19
CA ALA A 53 -15.07 -0.85 -19.60
C ALA A 53 -14.80 -2.33 -19.86
N GLU A 54 -15.35 -2.80 -20.97
CA GLU A 54 -15.11 -4.12 -21.52
C GLU A 54 -14.90 -4.03 -23.03
N PHE A 55 -13.86 -4.69 -23.53
CA PHE A 55 -13.47 -4.66 -24.95
C PHE A 55 -13.25 -6.09 -25.45
N PRO A 56 -14.03 -6.56 -26.44
CA PRO A 56 -13.70 -7.81 -27.12
C PRO A 56 -12.40 -7.62 -27.93
N PRO A 57 -11.61 -8.69 -28.18
CA PRO A 57 -10.36 -8.61 -28.94
C PRO A 57 -10.52 -7.94 -30.30
N ALA A 58 -11.66 -8.13 -30.97
CA ALA A 58 -11.97 -7.50 -32.25
C ALA A 58 -12.10 -5.96 -32.18
N ALA A 59 -12.43 -5.41 -31.00
CA ALA A 59 -12.56 -3.96 -30.80
C ALA A 59 -11.21 -3.27 -30.52
N VAL A 60 -10.13 -4.03 -30.30
CA VAL A 60 -8.79 -3.51 -30.02
C VAL A 60 -7.79 -4.05 -31.05
N PRO A 61 -7.96 -3.74 -32.35
CA PRO A 61 -7.08 -4.23 -33.40
C PRO A 61 -5.67 -3.62 -33.33
N SER A 62 -5.53 -2.49 -32.62
CA SER A 62 -4.27 -1.79 -32.37
C SER A 62 -4.32 -1.10 -31.00
N PRO A 63 -3.18 -0.69 -30.42
CA PRO A 63 -3.16 0.07 -29.18
C PRO A 63 -3.99 1.35 -29.32
N GLN A 64 -4.99 1.53 -28.46
CA GLN A 64 -5.81 2.74 -28.38
C GLN A 64 -5.72 3.36 -26.99
N PRO A 65 -5.66 4.69 -26.87
CA PRO A 65 -5.71 5.35 -25.59
C PRO A 65 -7.09 5.15 -24.95
N PHE A 66 -7.10 4.83 -23.66
CA PHE A 66 -8.30 4.74 -22.85
C PHE A 66 -8.18 5.70 -21.67
N THR A 67 -9.20 6.52 -21.43
CA THR A 67 -9.22 7.48 -20.32
C THR A 67 -10.19 6.99 -19.26
N VAL A 68 -9.69 6.72 -18.05
CA VAL A 68 -10.54 6.35 -16.92
C VAL A 68 -11.24 7.61 -16.37
N GLY A 69 -12.55 7.54 -16.17
CA GLY A 69 -13.40 8.61 -15.65
C GLY A 69 -13.90 9.60 -16.71
N ASP A 70 -13.93 9.22 -17.99
CA ASP A 70 -14.36 10.08 -19.10
C ASP A 70 -15.89 10.22 -19.27
N ASN A 71 -16.66 9.64 -18.35
CA ASN A 71 -18.12 9.66 -18.33
C ASN A 71 -18.80 8.99 -19.54
N ARG A 72 -18.09 8.11 -20.27
CA ARG A 72 -18.66 7.33 -21.37
C ARG A 72 -19.03 5.93 -20.92
N THR A 73 -19.85 5.26 -21.73
CA THR A 73 -20.22 3.85 -21.48
C THR A 73 -19.55 2.97 -22.52
N TYR A 74 -18.88 1.91 -22.05
CA TYR A 74 -18.14 0.96 -22.87
C TYR A 74 -18.70 -0.45 -22.62
N SER A 75 -19.34 -1.04 -23.63
CA SER A 75 -19.92 -2.39 -23.55
C SER A 75 -20.78 -2.60 -22.29
N ALA A 76 -21.71 -1.67 -22.04
CA ALA A 76 -22.62 -1.59 -20.89
C ALA A 76 -22.02 -1.20 -19.52
N TYR A 77 -20.70 -0.97 -19.44
CA TYR A 77 -20.08 -0.44 -18.22
C TYR A 77 -19.90 1.07 -18.32
N TRP A 78 -20.40 1.79 -17.32
CA TRP A 78 -20.27 3.24 -17.24
C TRP A 78 -18.95 3.63 -16.59
N ASN A 79 -18.14 4.40 -17.31
CA ASN A 79 -16.86 4.92 -16.86
C ASN A 79 -17.06 6.20 -16.02
N ALA A 80 -17.58 6.00 -14.81
CA ALA A 80 -17.93 7.08 -13.91
C ALA A 80 -16.73 8.01 -13.60
N PRO A 81 -16.92 9.34 -13.60
CA PRO A 81 -15.88 10.29 -13.23
C PRO A 81 -15.26 10.00 -11.85
N LEU A 82 -13.94 9.98 -11.79
CA LEU A 82 -13.22 9.73 -10.55
C LEU A 82 -13.26 10.96 -9.64
N LEU A 83 -13.70 10.78 -8.39
CA LEU A 83 -13.83 11.88 -7.45
C LEU A 83 -12.45 12.38 -6.98
N PRO A 84 -12.20 13.70 -6.93
CA PRO A 84 -10.88 14.25 -6.60
C PRO A 84 -10.42 13.87 -5.19
N HIS A 85 -11.36 13.76 -4.24
CA HIS A 85 -11.10 13.45 -2.82
C HIS A 85 -11.00 11.95 -2.52
N LYS A 86 -10.96 11.10 -3.54
CA LYS A 86 -10.84 9.64 -3.40
C LYS A 86 -9.60 9.11 -4.10
N SER A 87 -8.98 8.13 -3.45
CA SER A 87 -7.88 7.35 -4.03
C SER A 87 -8.45 6.15 -4.77
N TYR A 88 -7.90 5.87 -5.94
CA TYR A 88 -8.33 4.79 -6.81
C TYR A 88 -7.15 3.99 -7.33
N SER A 89 -7.38 2.70 -7.48
CA SER A 89 -6.49 1.72 -8.06
C SER A 89 -7.10 1.24 -9.38
N ILE A 90 -6.37 1.33 -10.48
CA ILE A 90 -6.85 0.99 -11.81
C ILE A 90 -6.17 -0.31 -12.24
N TYR A 91 -6.98 -1.27 -12.65
CA TYR A 91 -6.54 -2.58 -13.09
C TYR A 91 -6.97 -2.84 -14.53
N TYR A 92 -6.08 -3.49 -15.26
CA TYR A 92 -6.35 -4.08 -16.56
C TYR A 92 -6.34 -5.59 -16.38
N GLN A 93 -7.37 -6.28 -16.88
CA GLN A 93 -7.40 -7.74 -16.87
C GLN A 93 -7.77 -8.32 -18.23
N ALA A 94 -7.13 -9.43 -18.56
CA ALA A 94 -7.41 -10.26 -19.72
C ALA A 94 -8.10 -11.54 -19.25
N VAL A 95 -9.24 -11.86 -19.86
CA VAL A 95 -10.02 -13.05 -19.54
C VAL A 95 -10.00 -13.99 -20.73
N SER A 96 -9.63 -15.24 -20.49
CA SER A 96 -9.68 -16.33 -21.47
C SER A 96 -10.73 -17.33 -21.03
N SER A 97 -11.75 -17.57 -21.85
CA SER A 97 -12.76 -18.60 -21.61
C SER A 97 -12.76 -19.63 -22.73
N ALA A 98 -12.55 -20.89 -22.38
CA ALA A 98 -12.68 -22.01 -23.30
C ALA A 98 -13.06 -23.29 -22.56
N ASN A 99 -13.91 -24.11 -23.19
CA ASN A 99 -14.31 -25.43 -22.67
C ASN A 99 -14.87 -25.39 -21.23
N GLY A 100 -15.56 -24.31 -20.86
CA GLY A 100 -16.08 -24.10 -19.50
C GLY A 100 -15.04 -23.68 -18.45
N GLU A 101 -13.77 -23.54 -18.83
CA GLU A 101 -12.72 -22.98 -17.97
C GLU A 101 -12.54 -21.49 -18.27
N THR A 102 -12.60 -20.66 -17.23
CA THR A 102 -12.29 -19.22 -17.32
C THR A 102 -11.03 -18.92 -16.52
N LYS A 103 -10.05 -18.31 -17.16
CA LYS A 103 -8.80 -17.84 -16.55
C LYS A 103 -8.71 -16.34 -16.68
N ILE A 104 -8.26 -15.70 -15.61
CA ILE A 104 -8.15 -14.24 -15.53
C ILE A 104 -6.72 -13.92 -15.14
N ASP A 105 -6.08 -13.08 -15.94
CA ASP A 105 -4.82 -12.45 -15.62
C ASP A 105 -5.03 -10.94 -15.50
N CYS A 106 -4.47 -10.31 -14.47
CA CYS A 106 -4.70 -8.91 -14.18
C CYS A 106 -3.44 -8.21 -13.72
N VAL A 107 -3.35 -6.91 -14.01
CA VAL A 107 -2.24 -6.06 -13.62
C VAL A 107 -2.78 -4.70 -13.17
N ARG A 108 -2.20 -4.16 -12.09
CA ARG A 108 -2.46 -2.78 -11.68
C ARG A 108 -1.69 -1.85 -12.63
N VAL A 109 -2.40 -1.02 -13.38
CA VAL A 109 -1.80 -0.14 -14.41
C VAL A 109 -1.62 1.30 -13.94
N ALA A 110 -2.41 1.75 -12.96
CA ALA A 110 -2.30 3.10 -12.43
C ALA A 110 -2.90 3.22 -11.02
N THR A 111 -2.52 4.30 -10.33
CA THR A 111 -3.11 4.71 -9.05
C THR A 111 -3.38 6.22 -9.12
N LYS A 112 -4.60 6.63 -8.77
CA LYS A 112 -4.97 8.03 -8.58
C LYS A 112 -5.02 8.31 -7.08
N ALA A 113 -4.29 9.31 -6.60
CA ALA A 113 -4.38 9.75 -5.21
C ALA A 113 -5.53 10.74 -4.99
N ALA A 114 -6.08 10.76 -3.77
CA ALA A 114 -6.98 11.82 -3.33
C ALA A 114 -6.23 13.16 -3.23
N ILE A 115 -6.80 14.22 -3.80
CA ILE A 115 -6.33 15.59 -3.62
C ILE A 115 -6.97 16.11 -2.33
N LEU A 116 -6.20 16.11 -1.24
CA LEU A 116 -6.56 16.86 -0.04
C LEU A 116 -6.23 18.33 -0.31
N VAL A 117 -7.17 19.26 -0.11
CA VAL A 117 -7.02 20.69 -0.43
C VAL A 117 -5.77 21.33 0.22
N THR A 118 -5.27 20.75 1.31
CA THR A 118 -3.99 21.14 1.94
C THR A 118 -2.74 20.91 1.06
N GLN A 119 -2.84 20.08 0.02
CA GLN A 119 -1.75 19.79 -0.93
C GLN A 119 -1.63 20.80 -2.07
N LEU A 120 -2.64 21.65 -2.29
CA LEU A 120 -2.51 22.78 -3.22
C LEU A 120 -1.65 23.93 -2.65
N THR A 121 -1.39 23.91 -1.33
CA THR A 121 -0.55 24.89 -0.63
C THR A 121 0.77 24.32 -0.10
N THR A 122 1.10 23.06 -0.39
CA THR A 122 2.38 22.46 0.01
C THR A 122 3.16 21.97 -1.22
N PRO A 123 4.36 22.53 -1.53
CA PRO A 123 5.12 22.21 -2.74
C PRO A 123 5.83 20.84 -2.67
N TYR A 124 5.29 19.88 -1.92
CA TYR A 124 5.91 18.58 -1.69
C TYR A 124 4.96 17.46 -2.08
N VAL A 125 4.81 17.26 -3.39
CA VAL A 125 4.38 15.98 -3.94
C VAL A 125 5.48 14.97 -3.60
N ARG A 126 5.34 14.25 -2.48
CA ARG A 126 6.13 13.03 -2.26
C ARG A 126 5.56 11.95 -3.16
N ILE A 127 6.13 11.83 -4.36
CA ILE A 127 6.02 10.62 -5.17
C ILE A 127 6.66 9.50 -4.32
N VAL A 128 5.84 8.56 -3.85
CA VAL A 128 6.32 7.29 -3.30
C VAL A 128 6.84 6.49 -4.51
N PRO A 129 8.06 5.94 -4.47
CA PRO A 129 8.58 5.20 -5.61
C PRO A 129 7.72 3.95 -5.82
N ALA A 130 7.19 3.81 -7.03
CA ALA A 130 6.69 2.54 -7.50
C ALA A 130 7.88 1.58 -7.58
N ALA A 131 7.75 0.41 -6.95
CA ALA A 131 8.69 -0.68 -7.11
C ALA A 131 8.74 -1.06 -8.60
N GLY A 132 9.89 -0.86 -9.22
CA GLY A 132 10.12 -1.05 -10.65
C GLY A 132 11.49 -0.51 -11.03
N ASP A 133 12.55 -1.14 -10.52
CA ASP A 133 13.92 -0.80 -10.84
C ASP A 133 14.22 -1.12 -12.31
N HIS A 134 14.33 -0.08 -13.15
CA HIS A 134 15.30 -0.07 -14.25
C HIS A 134 15.87 1.34 -14.38
N GLN A 135 17.13 1.46 -13.95
CA GLN A 135 18.09 2.55 -14.10
C GLN A 135 17.79 3.55 -15.23
N LEU A 136 17.89 4.84 -14.93
CA LEU A 136 18.59 5.83 -15.75
C LEU A 136 19.05 7.01 -14.89
N THR A 137 20.25 7.44 -15.21
CA THR A 137 21.22 8.24 -14.47
C THR A 137 20.91 9.75 -14.51
N GLY A 138 21.19 10.47 -13.43
CA GLY A 138 21.19 11.95 -13.43
C GLY A 138 21.58 12.54 -12.08
N ALA A 139 22.71 13.24 -12.04
CA ALA A 139 23.47 13.62 -10.86
C ALA A 139 23.09 14.98 -10.23
N ALA A 140 23.73 15.25 -9.08
CA ALA A 140 23.92 16.52 -8.37
C ALA A 140 22.76 16.93 -7.42
N THR A 141 22.95 17.39 -6.17
CA THR A 141 24.12 18.00 -5.53
C THR A 141 23.99 17.94 -3.99
N HIS A 142 25.12 18.08 -3.31
CA HIS A 142 25.32 18.04 -1.85
C HIS A 142 24.68 19.23 -1.07
N LYS A 143 24.36 18.97 0.21
CA LYS A 143 23.75 19.79 1.28
C LYS A 143 24.36 21.20 1.48
N PRO A 144 23.64 22.08 2.21
CA PRO A 144 24.07 22.37 3.59
C PRO A 144 22.96 22.27 4.65
N ASN A 145 23.40 22.07 5.89
CA ASN A 145 22.58 21.83 7.09
C ASN A 145 21.75 23.06 7.51
N ALA A 146 20.52 22.82 7.98
CA ALA A 146 19.82 23.70 8.91
C ALA A 146 19.01 22.83 9.89
N VAL A 147 19.13 23.19 11.16
CA VAL A 147 18.81 22.42 12.37
C VAL A 147 17.31 22.49 12.68
N GLU A 148 16.66 21.31 12.76
CA GLU A 148 15.57 20.85 13.66
C GLU A 148 14.27 21.68 13.90
N PRO A 149 13.10 21.03 14.16
CA PRO A 149 12.92 19.94 15.12
C PRO A 149 12.59 18.58 14.49
N GLU A 150 13.31 17.57 14.96
CA GLU A 150 13.14 16.15 14.67
C GLU A 150 11.72 15.72 15.05
N LYS A 151 10.85 15.52 14.05
CA LYS A 151 9.67 14.67 14.25
C LYS A 151 10.15 13.23 14.23
N GLN A 152 10.63 12.81 15.39
CA GLN A 152 11.15 11.50 15.71
C GLN A 152 10.23 10.41 15.15
N THR A 153 10.71 9.77 14.09
CA THR A 153 9.98 8.78 13.31
C THR A 153 9.76 7.52 14.13
N ASP A 154 8.71 6.75 13.83
CA ASP A 154 8.29 5.54 14.57
C ASP A 154 9.42 4.52 14.80
N HIS A 155 10.47 4.55 13.97
CA HIS A 155 11.67 3.74 14.17
C HIS A 155 12.51 4.22 15.35
N THR A 156 12.73 5.53 15.47
CA THR A 156 13.49 6.12 16.59
C THR A 156 12.74 5.94 17.91
N VAL A 157 11.40 6.00 17.92
CA VAL A 157 10.60 5.71 19.13
C VAL A 157 10.69 4.22 19.53
N LYS A 158 10.67 3.30 18.56
CA LYS A 158 10.90 1.86 18.81
C LYS A 158 12.30 1.59 19.35
N ILE A 159 13.32 2.24 18.78
CA ILE A 159 14.72 2.10 19.21
C ILE A 159 14.90 2.71 20.60
N ALA A 160 14.34 3.90 20.85
CA ALA A 160 14.38 4.55 22.16
C ALA A 160 13.69 3.72 23.24
N GLY A 161 12.58 3.05 22.92
CA GLY A 161 11.90 2.13 23.84
C GLY A 161 12.75 0.91 24.21
N VAL A 162 13.46 0.31 23.25
CA VAL A 162 14.37 -0.81 23.52
C VAL A 162 15.55 -0.35 24.39
N ILE A 163 16.14 0.80 24.08
CA ILE A 163 17.26 1.36 24.86
C ILE A 163 16.80 1.69 26.30
N ALA A 164 15.64 2.32 26.47
CA ALA A 164 15.08 2.61 27.78
C ALA A 164 14.79 1.34 28.59
N GLY A 165 14.28 0.29 27.95
CA GLY A 165 14.04 -1.01 28.59
C GLY A 165 15.32 -1.70 29.05
N VAL A 166 16.37 -1.68 28.22
CA VAL A 166 17.69 -2.25 28.58
C VAL A 166 18.32 -1.47 29.73
N LEU A 167 18.26 -0.13 29.69
CA LEU A 167 18.78 0.71 30.78
C LEU A 167 18.05 0.47 32.10
N LEU A 168 16.72 0.35 32.07
CA LEU A 168 15.93 0.02 33.26
C LEU A 168 16.30 -1.34 33.83
N PHE A 169 16.47 -2.35 32.98
CA PHE A 169 16.87 -3.69 33.40
C PHE A 169 18.24 -3.70 34.07
N ILE A 170 19.22 -2.96 33.52
CA ILE A 170 20.56 -2.82 34.09
C ILE A 170 20.49 -2.17 35.48
N ILE A 171 19.71 -1.09 35.64
CA ILE A 171 19.56 -0.40 36.94
C ILE A 171 18.93 -1.34 37.99
N ILE A 172 17.89 -2.08 37.64
CA ILE A 172 17.24 -3.04 38.55
C ILE A 172 18.22 -4.16 38.92
N PHE A 173 18.94 -4.71 37.94
CA PHE A 173 19.92 -5.77 38.17
C PHE A 173 21.06 -5.31 39.08
N LEU A 174 21.63 -4.12 38.83
CA LEU A 174 22.60 -3.48 39.73
C LEU A 174 22.02 -3.22 41.11
N GLY A 175 20.78 -2.75 41.20
CA GLY A 175 20.07 -2.54 42.46
C GLY A 175 19.94 -3.83 43.27
N VAL A 176 19.56 -4.93 42.63
CA VAL A 176 19.49 -6.27 43.26
C VAL A 176 20.87 -6.74 43.69
N VAL A 177 21.90 -6.62 42.84
CA VAL A 177 23.27 -7.02 43.17
C VAL A 177 23.79 -6.18 44.34
N LEU A 178 23.55 -4.87 44.36
CA LEU A 178 23.92 -3.99 45.46
C LEU A 178 23.14 -4.31 46.73
N LEU A 179 21.84 -4.65 46.64
CA LEU A 179 21.05 -5.09 47.78
C LEU A 179 21.51 -6.44 48.32
N MET A 180 21.89 -7.38 47.46
CA MET A 180 22.47 -8.66 47.85
C MET A 180 23.86 -8.47 48.48
N LYS A 181 24.68 -7.58 47.91
CA LYS A 181 26.00 -7.23 48.45
C LYS A 181 25.89 -6.47 49.78
N LYS A 182 24.90 -5.58 49.91
CA LYS A 182 24.55 -4.84 51.14
C LYS A 182 23.99 -5.77 52.20
N ARG A 183 23.10 -6.72 51.86
CA ARG A 183 22.64 -7.76 52.80
C ARG A 183 23.79 -8.63 53.30
N ARG A 184 24.72 -9.05 52.43
CA ARG A 184 25.93 -9.78 52.84
C ARG A 184 26.82 -8.96 53.79
N THR A 185 27.01 -7.67 53.53
CA THR A 185 27.81 -6.82 54.43
C THR A 185 27.10 -6.55 55.76
N TYR A 186 25.80 -6.25 55.77
CA TYR A 186 25.02 -6.10 57.01
C TYR A 186 25.08 -7.36 57.88
N GLN A 187 24.91 -8.55 57.29
CA GLN A 187 25.02 -9.81 58.03
C GLN A 187 26.43 -10.05 58.60
N SER A 188 27.48 -9.56 57.92
CA SER A 188 28.85 -9.60 58.45
C SER A 188 29.09 -8.58 59.56
N TYR A 189 28.54 -7.37 59.50
CA TYR A 189 28.73 -6.35 60.55
C TYR A 189 28.02 -6.69 61.87
N THR A 190 26.87 -7.38 61.84
CA THR A 190 26.22 -7.91 63.06
C THR A 190 26.88 -9.18 63.63
N TYR A 191 27.88 -9.75 62.95
CA TYR A 191 28.66 -10.90 63.45
C TYR A 191 29.98 -10.48 64.14
N TYR A 192 30.34 -9.19 64.09
CA TYR A 192 31.55 -8.63 64.71
C TYR A 192 31.27 -7.59 65.81
N LEU A 193 30.03 -7.54 66.30
CA LEU A 193 29.56 -6.72 67.43
C LEU A 193 28.86 -7.65 68.43
#